data_AF-A0A3C0DRB2-F1
#
_entry.id   AF-A0A3C0DRB2-F1
#
_cell.length_a   1.000
_cell.length_b   1.000
_cell.length_c   1.000
_cell.angle_alpha   90.00
_cell.angle_beta   90.00
_cell.angle_gamma   90.00
#
_symmetry.space_group_name_H-M   'P 1'
#
loop_
_entity.id
_entity.type
_entity.pdbx_description
1 polymer ?
#
loop_
_entity_poly.entity_id
_entity_poly.type
_entity_poly.pdbx_seq_one_letter_code
_entity_poly.pdbx_strand_id
1 'polypeptide(L)'
;LIKTTLSNVREKGTIEALTGPIVRGDFNTINDHLQALAAQLPCELDLYKSMALKTVRMLENKRLTPEQAAKIVQILEETSHAG
;
A
#
# COMPACT_ATOMS: atom_id res chain seq x y z
N LEU A 1 -4.44 16.12 7.73
CA LEU A 1 -3.78 14.81 7.52
C LEU A 1 -2.29 14.84 7.87
N ILE A 2 -1.44 15.60 7.17
CA ILE A 2 0.03 15.57 7.38
C ILE A 2 0.46 15.81 8.84
N LYS A 3 -0.07 16.84 9.52
CA LYS A 3 0.24 17.11 10.94
C LYS A 3 -0.10 15.93 11.85
N THR A 4 -1.26 15.32 11.63
CA THR A 4 -1.72 14.12 12.36
C THR A 4 -0.82 12.93 12.08
N THR A 5 -0.43 12.71 10.83
CA THR A 5 0.53 11.66 10.45
C THR A 5 1.86 11.85 11.17
N LEU A 6 2.40 13.08 11.21
CA LEU A 6 3.64 13.38 11.93
C LEU A 6 3.51 13.13 13.44
N SER A 7 2.37 13.50 14.05
CA SER A 7 2.11 13.21 15.47
C SER A 7 2.07 11.71 15.73
N ASN A 8 1.34 10.95 14.91
CA ASN A 8 1.26 9.50 15.04
C ASN A 8 2.64 8.84 14.94
N VAL A 9 3.48 9.27 13.99
CA VAL A 9 4.85 8.74 13.84
C VAL A 9 5.69 9.05 15.08
N ARG A 10 5.59 10.26 15.64
CA ARG A 10 6.32 10.65 16.85
C ARG A 10 5.86 9.89 18.09
N GLU A 11 4.56 9.68 18.24
CA GLU A 11 3.98 9.06 19.45
C GLU A 11 4.04 7.53 19.41
N LYS A 12 3.87 6.91 18.24
CA LYS A 12 3.67 5.46 18.09
C LYS A 12 4.78 4.77 17.30
N GLY A 13 5.70 5.53 16.71
CA GLY A 13 6.69 5.01 15.77
C GLY A 13 6.11 4.77 14.38
N THR A 14 6.98 4.43 13.43
CA THR A 14 6.63 4.37 12.01
C THR A 14 5.64 3.26 11.66
N ILE A 15 5.78 2.07 12.26
CA ILE A 15 4.93 0.90 11.93
C ILE A 15 3.49 1.08 12.44
N GLU A 16 3.33 1.55 13.67
CA GLU A 16 2.00 1.74 14.29
C GLU A 16 1.28 3.00 13.78
N ALA A 17 2.02 3.98 13.26
CA ALA A 17 1.43 5.17 12.64
C ALA A 17 0.80 4.90 11.27
N LEU A 18 1.11 3.78 10.63
CA LEU A 18 0.53 3.41 9.34
C LEU A 18 -0.93 2.96 9.52
N THR A 19 -1.84 3.57 8.78
CA THR A 19 -3.29 3.30 8.84
C THR A 19 -3.92 3.00 7.47
N GLY A 20 -3.12 2.98 6.40
CA GLY A 20 -3.58 2.79 5.03
C GLY A 20 -4.09 1.38 4.72
N PRO A 21 -4.66 1.17 3.51
CA PRO A 21 -5.27 -0.11 3.13
C PRO A 21 -4.29 -1.27 3.12
N ILE A 22 -3.02 -1.03 2.78
CA ILE A 22 -1.94 -2.04 2.84
C ILE A 22 -1.83 -2.64 4.24
N VAL A 23 -1.87 -1.81 5.29
CA VAL A 23 -1.72 -2.25 6.69
C VAL A 23 -2.89 -3.12 7.15
N ARG A 24 -4.07 -2.87 6.60
CA ARG A 24 -5.31 -3.58 6.98
C ARG A 24 -5.54 -4.86 6.16
N GLY A 25 -4.71 -5.13 5.15
CA GLY A 25 -4.97 -6.21 4.18
C GLY A 25 -6.22 -5.95 3.34
N ASP A 26 -6.54 -4.68 3.09
CA ASP A 26 -7.75 -4.25 2.39
C ASP A 26 -7.55 -4.35 0.87
N PHE A 27 -7.64 -5.57 0.36
CA PHE A 27 -7.36 -5.90 -1.04
C PHE A 27 -8.25 -5.15 -2.03
N ASN A 28 -9.52 -4.96 -1.69
CA ASN A 28 -10.47 -4.27 -2.56
C ASN A 28 -10.07 -2.81 -2.76
N THR A 29 -9.77 -2.10 -1.66
CA THR A 29 -9.31 -0.70 -1.75
C THR A 29 -7.99 -0.58 -2.51
N ILE A 30 -7.07 -1.54 -2.35
CA ILE A 30 -5.81 -1.56 -3.10
C ILE A 30 -6.09 -1.69 -4.61
N ASN A 31 -6.98 -2.60 -4.99
CA ASN A 31 -7.38 -2.79 -6.39
C ASN A 31 -8.06 -1.54 -6.96
N ASP A 32 -9.00 -0.94 -6.23
CA ASP A 32 -9.70 0.27 -6.65
C ASP A 32 -8.74 1.43 -6.88
N HIS A 33 -7.73 1.60 -6.00
CA HIS A 33 -6.67 2.59 -6.21
C HIS A 33 -5.86 2.32 -7.47
N LEU A 34 -5.48 1.06 -7.73
CA LEU A 34 -4.72 0.68 -8.91
C LEU A 34 -5.48 0.97 -10.21
N GLN A 35 -6.78 0.62 -10.25
CA GLN A 35 -7.64 0.91 -11.39
C GLN A 35 -7.82 2.42 -11.60
N ALA A 36 -8.06 3.17 -10.53
CA ALA A 36 -8.21 4.63 -10.61
C ALA A 36 -6.93 5.32 -11.10
N LEU A 37 -5.76 4.89 -10.60
CA LEU A 37 -4.47 5.43 -11.01
C LEU A 37 -4.15 5.05 -12.46
N ALA A 38 -4.35 3.80 -12.87
CA ALA A 38 -4.15 3.39 -14.25
C ALA A 38 -5.02 4.20 -15.23
N ALA A 39 -6.27 4.49 -14.87
CA ALA A 39 -7.20 5.23 -15.72
C ALA A 39 -6.95 6.74 -15.75
N GLN A 40 -6.59 7.35 -14.62
CA GLN A 40 -6.58 8.82 -14.48
C GLN A 40 -5.17 9.41 -14.42
N LEU A 41 -4.20 8.66 -13.88
CA LEU A 41 -2.83 9.10 -13.61
C LEU A 41 -1.83 7.98 -13.91
N PRO A 42 -1.78 7.46 -15.16
CA PRO A 42 -0.96 6.28 -15.49
C PRO A 42 0.53 6.48 -15.18
N CYS A 43 1.03 7.72 -15.27
CA CYS A 43 2.41 8.05 -14.91
C CYS A 43 2.73 7.89 -13.41
N GLU A 44 1.72 7.88 -12.54
CA GLU A 44 1.88 7.74 -11.08
C GLU A 44 1.74 6.28 -10.61
N LEU A 45 1.32 5.37 -11.49
CA LEU A 45 1.02 3.99 -11.15
C LEU A 45 2.26 3.26 -10.59
N ASP A 46 3.42 3.44 -11.23
CA ASP A 46 4.67 2.81 -10.80
C ASP A 46 5.18 3.36 -9.47
N LEU A 47 4.96 4.65 -9.20
CA LEU A 47 5.27 5.26 -7.90
C LEU A 47 4.40 4.65 -6.80
N TYR A 48 3.09 4.57 -7.03
CA TYR A 48 2.16 3.95 -6.07
C TYR A 48 2.53 2.49 -5.78
N LYS A 49 2.79 1.70 -6.83
CA LYS A 49 3.22 0.29 -6.68
C LYS A 49 4.51 0.17 -5.88
N SER A 50 5.48 1.03 -6.14
CA SER A 50 6.76 1.06 -5.40
C SER A 50 6.56 1.39 -3.92
N MET A 51 5.71 2.37 -3.59
CA MET A 51 5.37 2.73 -2.21
C MET A 51 4.59 1.61 -1.51
N ALA A 52 3.65 0.97 -2.19
CA ALA A 52 2.88 -0.14 -1.67
C ALA A 52 3.79 -1.34 -1.36
N LEU A 53 4.67 -1.73 -2.30
CA LEU A 53 5.63 -2.83 -2.11
C LEU A 53 6.58 -2.57 -0.94
N LYS A 54 7.10 -1.35 -0.81
CA LYS A 54 7.93 -0.97 0.34
C LYS A 54 7.15 -1.11 1.65
N THR A 55 5.89 -0.71 1.66
CA THR A 55 5.00 -0.82 2.83
C THR A 55 4.74 -2.28 3.19
N VAL A 56 4.47 -3.15 2.22
CA VAL A 56 4.31 -4.60 2.46
C VAL A 56 5.55 -5.17 3.14
N ARG A 57 6.75 -4.93 2.60
CA ARG A 57 8.01 -5.41 3.19
C ARG A 57 8.27 -4.89 4.60
N MET A 58 7.78 -3.70 4.94
CA MET A 58 7.92 -3.15 6.29
C MET A 58 7.02 -3.85 7.32
N LEU A 59 5.87 -4.37 6.86
CA LEU A 59 4.78 -4.88 7.68
C LEU A 59 4.66 -6.41 7.71
N GLU A 60 5.31 -7.09 6.76
CA GLU A 60 5.39 -8.55 6.71
C GLU A 60 5.89 -9.11 8.04
N ASN A 61 5.19 -10.14 8.55
CA ASN A 61 5.42 -10.75 9.85
C ASN A 61 5.27 -9.82 11.06
N LYS A 62 4.65 -8.64 10.87
CA LYS A 62 4.34 -7.69 11.97
C LYS A 62 2.85 -7.37 12.03
N ARG A 63 2.34 -6.73 10.98
CA ARG A 63 0.94 -6.32 10.85
C ARG A 63 0.23 -7.00 9.69
N LEU A 64 0.99 -7.68 8.84
CA LEU A 64 0.50 -8.54 7.76
C LEU A 64 0.96 -9.97 8.00
N THR A 65 0.05 -10.92 7.76
CA THR A 65 0.43 -12.32 7.63
C THR A 65 1.21 -12.53 6.31
N PRO A 66 2.03 -13.59 6.20
CA PRO A 66 2.69 -13.94 4.94
C PRO A 66 1.73 -14.07 3.76
N GLU A 67 0.53 -14.63 3.99
CA GLU A 67 -0.49 -14.81 2.96
C GLU A 67 -1.07 -13.46 2.51
N GLN A 68 -1.31 -12.54 3.44
CA GLN A 68 -1.76 -11.18 3.10
C GLN A 68 -0.67 -10.43 2.32
N ALA A 69 0.59 -10.54 2.75
CA ALA A 69 1.71 -9.90 2.06
C ALA A 69 1.85 -10.43 0.62
N ALA A 70 1.85 -11.75 0.44
CA ALA A 70 1.92 -12.40 -0.86
C ALA A 70 0.76 -11.99 -1.77
N LYS A 71 -0.47 -11.96 -1.25
CA LYS A 71 -1.65 -11.55 -2.01
C LYS A 71 -1.58 -10.09 -2.45
N ILE A 72 -1.09 -9.18 -1.60
CA ILE A 72 -0.91 -7.78 -2.00
C ILE A 72 0.13 -7.66 -3.11
N VAL A 73 1.26 -8.38 -3.00
CA VAL A 73 2.28 -8.38 -4.05
C VAL A 73 1.71 -8.87 -5.38
N GLN A 74 0.92 -9.94 -5.36
CA GLN A 74 0.23 -10.46 -6.55
C GLN A 74 -0.68 -9.39 -7.19
N ILE A 75 -1.53 -8.72 -6.40
CA ILE A 75 -2.42 -7.64 -6.89
C ILE A 75 -1.61 -6.51 -7.55
N LEU A 76 -0.47 -6.14 -6.96
CA LEU A 76 0.39 -5.10 -7.51
C LEU A 76 1.02 -5.54 -8.85
N GLU A 77 1.42 -6.80 -8.99
CA GLU A 77 2.03 -7.34 -10.21
C GLU A 77 1.02 -7.48 -11.36
N GLU A 78 -0.19 -7.97 -11.06
CA GLU A 78 -1.29 -8.16 -12.02
C GLU A 78 -1.74 -6.84 -12.69
N THR A 79 -1.55 -5.70 -12.01
CA THR A 79 -1.84 -4.38 -12.59
C THR A 79 -0.67 -3.90 -13.46
N SER A 80 -0.28 -4.72 -14.42
CA SER A 80 0.65 -4.36 -15.48
C SER A 80 -0.06 -4.67 -16.79
N HIS A 81 0.01 -3.77 -17.77
CA HIS A 81 -0.64 -3.81 -19.11
C HIS A 81 -1.97 -3.02 -19.23
N ALA A 82 -1.84 -1.69 -19.29
CA ALA A 82 -2.64 -0.88 -20.20
C ALA A 82 -1.67 -0.21 -21.18
N GLY A 83 -1.31 -0.95 -22.23
CA GLY A 83 -0.57 -0.47 -23.39
C GLY A 83 -1.36 -0.82 -24.64
#